data_AF-A0A7S0RSR8-F1
#
_entry.id   AF-A0A7S0RSR8-F1
#
_cell.length_a   1.000
_cell.length_b   1.000
_cell.length_c   1.000
_cell.angle_alpha   90.00
_cell.angle_beta   90.00
_cell.angle_gamma   90.00
#
_symmetry.space_group_name_H-M   'P 1'
#
loop_
_entity.id
_entity.type
_entity.pdbx_description
1 polymer ?
#
loop_
_entity_poly.entity_id
_entity_poly.type
_entity_poly.pdbx_seq_one_letter_code
_entity_poly.pdbx_strand_id
1 'polypeptide(L)'
;MQSQTERWASLHPGTPRTGRILEVSAAYLLPRVGMVLGLAGLVWGANQKFLWVQKPASVTPEFLEEVKRIGPVAQRVNAPPVFLNPFTNRIPGSARGPEDLKKDA
;
A
#
# COMPACT_ATOMS: atom_id res chain seq x y z
N MET A 1 -9.13 43.39 16.91
CA MET A 1 -8.78 42.00 16.54
C MET A 1 -7.78 41.39 17.52
N GLN A 2 -6.68 42.08 17.87
CA GLN A 2 -5.68 41.57 18.84
C GLN A 2 -6.26 41.12 20.20
N SER A 3 -7.19 41.89 20.78
CA SER A 3 -7.82 41.53 22.06
C SER A 3 -8.67 40.25 22.02
N GLN A 4 -9.25 39.91 20.87
CA GLN A 4 -10.03 38.69 20.70
C GLN A 4 -9.12 37.47 20.52
N THR A 5 -8.00 37.62 19.80
CA THR A 5 -6.97 36.58 19.69
C THR A 5 -6.26 36.31 21.02
N GLU A 6 -5.98 37.34 21.82
CA GLU A 6 -5.38 37.18 23.15
C GLU A 6 -6.34 36.52 24.14
N ARG A 7 -7.63 36.90 24.11
CA ARG A 7 -8.68 36.25 24.89
C ARG A 7 -8.90 34.80 24.46
N TRP A 8 -8.81 34.50 23.17
CA TRP A 8 -8.89 33.12 22.69
C TRP A 8 -7.67 32.30 23.11
N ALA A 9 -6.46 32.89 23.06
CA ALA A 9 -5.22 32.25 23.46
C ALA A 9 -5.10 32.00 24.97
N SER A 10 -5.74 32.82 25.81
CA SER A 10 -5.84 32.58 27.25
C SER A 10 -6.81 31.44 27.59
N LEU A 11 -7.86 31.28 26.79
CA LEU A 11 -8.81 30.16 26.90
C LEU A 11 -8.26 28.82 26.37
N HIS A 12 -7.24 28.87 25.49
CA HIS A 12 -6.66 27.67 24.86
C HIS A 12 -5.13 27.62 25.04
N PRO A 13 -4.63 27.49 26.28
CA PRO A 13 -3.19 27.61 26.59
C PRO A 13 -2.33 26.54 25.92
N GLY A 14 -2.91 25.39 25.56
CA GLY A 14 -2.21 24.32 24.86
C GLY A 14 -2.08 24.51 23.35
N THR A 15 -2.75 25.50 22.74
CA THR A 15 -2.74 25.69 21.28
C THR A 15 -1.54 26.50 20.79
N PRO A 16 -0.92 26.14 19.66
CA PRO A 16 0.19 26.90 19.10
C PRO A 16 -0.27 28.27 18.65
N ARG A 17 0.51 29.30 18.98
CA ARG A 17 0.24 30.71 18.65
C ARG A 17 0.83 31.14 17.31
N THR A 18 1.26 30.18 16.49
CA THR A 18 1.95 30.42 15.23
C THR A 18 1.19 29.73 14.08
N GLY A 19 1.14 30.39 12.92
CA GLY A 19 0.60 29.79 11.68
C GLY A 19 1.61 28.96 10.90
N ARG A 20 2.84 28.83 11.43
CA ARG A 20 3.96 28.14 10.77
C ARG A 20 4.10 26.75 11.34
N ILE A 21 3.93 25.74 10.48
CA ILE A 21 3.83 24.32 10.85
C ILE A 21 5.07 23.83 11.62
N LEU A 22 6.26 24.32 11.27
CA LEU A 22 7.53 23.91 11.91
C LEU A 22 7.75 24.51 13.30
N GLU A 23 6.98 25.53 13.69
CA GLU A 23 7.07 26.19 14.99
C GLU A 23 6.08 25.58 16.01
N VAL A 24 5.26 24.61 15.59
CA VAL A 24 4.31 23.92 16.47
C VAL A 24 5.02 22.80 17.21
N SER A 25 4.86 22.75 18.53
CA SER A 25 5.50 21.72 19.35
C SER A 25 5.03 20.31 18.97
N ALA A 26 5.99 19.37 18.92
CA ALA A 26 5.70 17.97 18.67
C ALA A 26 4.72 17.38 19.72
N ALA A 27 4.79 17.84 20.97
CA ALA A 27 3.88 17.44 22.04
C ALA A 27 2.41 17.79 21.74
N TYR A 28 2.17 18.85 20.96
CA TYR A 28 0.83 19.22 20.51
C TYR A 28 0.42 18.45 19.25
N LEU A 29 1.32 18.28 18.28
CA LEU A 29 1.00 17.67 16.98
C LEU A 29 0.89 16.14 17.05
N LEU A 30 1.86 15.47 17.66
CA LEU A 30 1.98 14.01 17.59
C LEU A 30 0.76 13.26 18.13
N PRO A 31 0.14 13.66 19.26
CA PRO A 31 -1.07 12.99 19.74
C PRO A 31 -2.24 13.09 18.76
N ARG A 32 -2.38 14.24 18.07
CA ARG A 32 -3.45 14.47 17.08
C ARG A 32 -3.21 13.67 15.82
N VAL A 33 -1.97 13.68 15.32
CA VAL A 33 -1.58 12.85 14.16
C VAL A 33 -1.79 11.38 14.49
N GLY A 34 -1.34 10.93 15.67
CA GLY A 34 -1.54 9.57 16.15
C GLY A 34 -3.02 9.19 16.25
N MET A 35 -3.87 10.10 16.74
CA MET A 35 -5.33 9.88 16.79
C MET A 35 -5.93 9.72 15.40
N VAL A 36 -5.57 10.58 14.45
CA VAL A 36 -6.08 10.51 13.06
C VAL A 36 -5.62 9.22 12.38
N LEU A 37 -4.34 8.88 12.48
CA LEU A 37 -3.79 7.66 11.91
C LEU A 37 -4.38 6.40 12.56
N GLY A 38 -4.55 6.42 13.88
CA GLY A 38 -5.18 5.33 14.64
C GLY A 38 -6.62 5.12 14.20
N LEU A 39 -7.42 6.18 14.11
CA LEU A 39 -8.79 6.11 13.63
C LEU A 39 -8.86 5.61 12.18
N ALA A 40 -7.99 6.11 11.30
CA ALA A 40 -7.90 5.65 9.92
C ALA A 40 -7.59 4.15 9.84
N GLY A 41 -6.67 3.64 10.68
CA GLY A 41 -6.37 2.21 10.78
C GLY A 41 -7.56 1.38 11.25
N LEU A 42 -8.32 1.85 12.24
CA LEU A 42 -9.54 1.19 12.71
C LEU A 42 -10.61 1.13 11.61
N VAL A 43 -10.85 2.25 10.93
CA VAL A 43 -11.82 2.33 9.82
C VAL A 43 -11.39 1.42 8.67
N TRP A 44 -10.10 1.40 8.33
CA TRP A 44 -9.56 0.50 7.32
C TRP A 44 -9.76 -0.97 7.69
N GLY A 45 -9.44 -1.36 8.92
CA GLY A 45 -9.64 -2.72 9.42
C GLY A 45 -11.11 -3.14 9.44
N ALA A 46 -12.02 -2.22 9.80
CA ALA A 46 -13.46 -2.45 9.73
C ALA A 46 -13.92 -2.60 8.27
N ASN A 47 -13.46 -1.74 7.36
CA ASN A 47 -13.77 -1.82 5.93
C ASN A 47 -13.38 -3.17 5.32
N GLN A 48 -12.20 -3.71 5.67
CA GLN A 48 -11.78 -5.05 5.20
C GLN A 48 -12.67 -6.19 5.69
N LYS A 49 -13.30 -6.07 6.87
CA LYS A 49 -14.18 -7.10 7.43
C LYS A 49 -15.63 -6.98 6.98
N PHE A 50 -16.14 -5.76 6.86
CA PHE A 50 -17.57 -5.52 6.66
C PHE A 50 -17.95 -5.10 5.24
N LEU A 51 -17.05 -4.41 4.51
CA LEU A 51 -17.36 -3.85 3.20
C LEU A 51 -16.72 -4.66 2.05
N TRP A 52 -15.74 -5.50 2.35
CA TRP A 52 -15.13 -6.46 1.41
C TRP A 52 -15.79 -7.84 1.48
N VAL A 53 -17.13 -7.87 1.35
CA VAL A 53 -17.92 -9.11 1.42
C VAL A 53 -17.62 -10.07 0.27
N GLN A 54 -17.36 -9.55 -0.93
CA GLN A 54 -16.93 -10.32 -2.08
C GLN A 54 -15.54 -9.90 -2.50
N LYS A 55 -14.55 -10.67 -2.06
CA LYS A 55 -13.18 -10.51 -2.56
C LYS A 55 -13.10 -11.07 -3.98
N PRO A 56 -12.35 -10.42 -4.89
CA PRO A 56 -12.12 -10.98 -6.22
C PRO A 56 -11.39 -12.32 -6.09
N ALA A 57 -11.77 -13.28 -6.95
CA ALA A 57 -11.18 -14.62 -6.98
C ALA A 57 -9.65 -14.60 -7.23
N SER A 58 -9.11 -13.51 -7.78
CA SER A 58 -7.69 -13.32 -8.01
C SER A 58 -6.85 -13.01 -6.76
N VAL A 59 -7.48 -12.88 -5.60
CA VAL A 59 -6.80 -12.58 -4.32
C VAL A 59 -6.92 -13.77 -3.35
N THR A 60 -7.47 -14.89 -3.80
CA THR A 60 -7.51 -16.10 -2.97
C THR A 60 -6.12 -16.71 -2.83
N PRO A 61 -5.80 -17.34 -1.68
CA PRO A 61 -4.52 -17.99 -1.48
C PRO A 61 -4.19 -19.01 -2.58
N GLU A 62 -5.19 -19.78 -3.01
CA GLU A 62 -5.04 -20.82 -4.04
C GLU A 62 -4.63 -20.21 -5.38
N PHE A 63 -5.26 -19.10 -5.77
CA PHE A 63 -4.91 -18.39 -7.00
C PHE A 63 -3.50 -17.80 -6.93
N LEU A 64 -3.13 -17.22 -5.79
CA LEU A 64 -1.79 -16.66 -5.59
C LEU A 64 -0.70 -17.74 -5.59
N GLU A 65 -0.99 -18.93 -5.06
CA GLU A 65 -0.10 -20.09 -5.14
C GLU A 65 0.03 -20.61 -6.56
N GLU A 66 -1.05 -20.67 -7.32
CA GLU A 66 -1.03 -21.05 -8.72
C GLU A 66 -0.24 -20.06 -9.58
N VAL A 67 -0.44 -18.75 -9.37
CA VAL A 67 0.36 -17.70 -10.02
C VAL A 67 1.85 -17.83 -9.69
N LYS A 68 2.19 -18.09 -8.43
CA LYS A 68 3.58 -18.35 -8.03
C LYS A 68 4.16 -19.60 -8.69
N ARG A 69 3.36 -20.66 -8.83
CA ARG A 69 3.75 -21.91 -9.49
C ARG A 69 3.99 -21.74 -10.98
N ILE A 70 3.11 -21.00 -11.67
CA ILE A 70 3.24 -20.71 -13.11
C ILE A 70 4.43 -19.79 -13.37
N GLY A 71 4.72 -18.88 -12.43
CA GLY A 71 5.83 -17.94 -12.55
C GLY A 71 5.55 -16.87 -13.62
N PRO A 72 6.57 -16.12 -14.05
CA PRO A 72 6.44 -15.02 -15.00
C PRO A 72 6.30 -15.54 -16.44
N VAL A 73 5.26 -16.32 -16.71
CA VAL A 73 5.00 -16.93 -18.01
C VAL A 73 3.60 -16.58 -18.47
N ALA A 74 3.49 -16.03 -19.68
CA ALA A 74 2.22 -15.84 -20.35
C ALA A 74 1.95 -17.01 -21.29
N GLN A 75 0.89 -17.77 -20.98
CA GLN A 75 0.33 -18.72 -21.92
C GLN A 75 -0.41 -17.97 -23.04
N ARG A 76 -0.24 -18.42 -24.28
CA ARG A 76 -0.84 -17.81 -25.46
C ARG A 76 -1.65 -18.86 -26.20
N VAL A 77 -2.82 -18.47 -26.72
CA VAL A 77 -3.75 -19.41 -27.39
C VAL A 77 -3.19 -19.92 -28.72
N ASN A 78 -2.52 -19.06 -29.49
CA ASN A 78 -2.05 -19.36 -30.84
C ASN A 78 -0.52 -19.27 -31.02
N ALA A 79 0.24 -19.29 -29.93
CA ALA A 79 1.70 -19.12 -29.95
C ALA A 79 2.34 -19.85 -28.77
N PRO A 80 3.65 -20.18 -28.84
CA PRO A 80 4.34 -20.73 -27.69
C PRO A 80 4.29 -19.76 -26.49
N PRO A 81 4.31 -20.28 -25.26
CA PRO A 81 4.33 -19.47 -24.07
C PRO A 81 5.58 -18.60 -24.06
N VAL A 82 5.49 -17.40 -23.48
CA VAL A 82 6.64 -16.50 -23.37
C VAL A 82 6.84 -16.05 -21.94
N PHE A 83 8.05 -15.63 -21.64
CA PHE A 83 8.30 -14.96 -20.37
C PHE A 83 7.67 -13.57 -20.35
N LEU A 84 7.04 -13.25 -19.22
CA LEU A 84 6.62 -11.91 -18.86
C LEU A 84 7.80 -11.16 -18.23
N ASN A 85 8.00 -9.90 -18.62
CA ASN A 85 9.00 -8.99 -18.06
C ASN A 85 10.40 -9.63 -17.86
N PRO A 86 11.04 -10.15 -18.92
CA PRO A 86 12.27 -10.94 -18.82
C PRO A 86 13.43 -10.19 -18.16
N PHE A 87 13.54 -8.87 -18.36
CA PHE A 87 14.57 -8.04 -17.72
C PHE A 87 14.38 -7.93 -16.21
N THR A 88 13.16 -7.63 -15.76
CA THR A 88 12.83 -7.51 -14.33
C THR A 88 12.97 -8.85 -13.62
N ASN A 89 12.63 -9.95 -14.30
CA ASN A 89 12.70 -11.31 -13.78
C ASN A 89 14.07 -11.98 -13.98
N ARG A 90 15.08 -11.25 -14.46
CA ARG A 90 16.48 -11.70 -14.67
C ARG A 90 16.58 -13.02 -15.43
N ILE A 91 15.72 -13.20 -16.43
CA ILE A 91 15.68 -14.44 -17.20
C ILE A 91 16.86 -14.43 -18.17
N PRO A 92 17.68 -15.50 -18.22
CA PRO A 92 18.83 -15.55 -19.12
C PRO A 92 18.40 -15.34 -20.57
N GLY A 93 19.07 -14.43 -21.29
CA GLY A 93 18.78 -14.18 -22.70
C GLY A 93 19.09 -15.37 -23.62
N SER A 94 19.71 -16.44 -23.09
CA SER A 94 19.91 -17.72 -23.76
C SER A 94 18.65 -18.59 -23.79
N ALA A 95 17.67 -18.36 -22.90
CA ALA A 95 16.39 -19.07 -22.90
C ALA A 95 15.42 -18.39 -23.88
N ARG A 96 15.01 -19.11 -24.92
CA ARG A 96 14.08 -18.59 -25.95
C ARG A 96 12.63 -18.65 -25.48
N GLY A 97 12.33 -19.60 -24.59
CA GLY A 97 11.04 -19.71 -23.96
C GLY A 97 11.03 -20.50 -22.65
N PRO A 98 9.90 -20.49 -21.92
CA PRO A 98 9.71 -21.24 -20.68
C PRO A 98 9.95 -22.74 -20.79
N GLU A 99 9.79 -23.30 -21.99
CA GLU A 99 10.07 -24.69 -22.33
C GLU A 99 11.56 -25.05 -22.25
N ASP A 100 12.47 -24.11 -22.51
CA ASP A 100 13.91 -24.35 -22.47
C ASP A 100 14.42 -24.59 -21.05
N LEU A 101 13.73 -24.04 -20.05
CA LEU A 101 14.06 -24.20 -18.63
C LEU A 101 13.53 -25.52 -18.03
N LYS A 102 12.65 -26.24 -18.74
CA LYS A 102 12.06 -27.50 -18.25
C LYS A 102 12.91 -28.75 -18.53
N LYS A 103 14.01 -28.62 -19.29
CA LYS A 103 14.81 -29.79 -19.69
C LYS A 103 15.65 -30.41 -18.57
N ASP A 104 15.80 -29.74 -17.43
CA ASP A 104 16.72 -30.16 -16.35
C ASP A 104 16.02 -30.36 -14.98
N ALA A 105 14.75 -30.79 -14.96
CA ALA A 105 14.06 -31.21 -13.73
C ALA A 105 13.72 -32.71 -13.75
#